data_AF-A0A0F2QQP3-F1
#
_entry.id   AF-A0A0F2QQP3-F1
#
_cell.length_a   1.000
_cell.length_b   1.000
_cell.length_c   1.000
_cell.angle_alpha   90.00
_cell.angle_beta   90.00
_cell.angle_gamma   90.00
#
_symmetry.space_group_name_H-M   'P 1'
#
loop_
_entity.id
_entity.type
_entity.pdbx_description
1 polymer ?
#
loop_
_entity_poly.entity_id
_entity_poly.type
_entity_poly.pdbx_seq_one_letter_code
_entity_poly.pdbx_strand_id
1 'polypeptide(L)'
;MAFTERFDAFVCEGDCIACEQDGFRIVARIVRDDSPDAPDQRQDGFWPSLYKDAPGFIGPGNNFRERFARAQAEAEAIMEAWWRGDWFYCGIVLSVSLDGVILDEHAISLWGVEANYPGSDNAHLTDFADDLLPDAIAIGRRAAQRLCATLSKLEARIC
;
A
#
# COMPACT_ATOMS: atom_id res chain seq x y z
N MET A 1 -1.78 18.32 -5.20
CA MET A 1 -2.34 18.44 -3.83
C MET A 1 -2.42 17.02 -3.30
N ALA A 2 -2.38 16.85 -1.98
CA ALA A 2 -2.42 15.55 -1.30
C ALA A 2 -3.86 15.18 -0.88
N PHE A 3 -4.09 13.94 -0.49
CA PHE A 3 -5.28 13.52 0.24
C PHE A 3 -5.43 14.37 1.51
N THR A 4 -6.65 14.84 1.80
CA THR A 4 -6.94 15.62 3.01
C THR A 4 -7.33 14.74 4.20
N GLU A 5 -7.85 13.56 3.90
CA GLU A 5 -8.12 12.49 4.87
C GLU A 5 -6.90 11.56 4.93
N ARG A 6 -6.74 10.90 6.07
CA ARG A 6 -5.69 9.91 6.29
C ARG A 6 -6.32 8.58 6.63
N PHE A 7 -5.63 7.50 6.30
CA PHE A 7 -5.96 6.20 6.87
C PHE A 7 -5.84 6.26 8.40
N ASP A 8 -6.73 5.53 9.08
CA ASP A 8 -6.73 5.42 10.53
C ASP A 8 -5.51 4.63 11.04
N ALA A 9 -5.21 4.79 12.33
CA ALA A 9 -4.15 4.05 13.00
C ALA A 9 -4.35 2.53 12.99
N PHE A 10 -5.59 2.08 12.74
CA PHE A 10 -5.91 0.69 12.49
C PHE A 10 -6.84 0.59 11.28
N VAL A 11 -6.47 -0.25 10.31
CA VAL A 11 -7.19 -0.38 9.04
C VAL A 11 -7.56 -1.83 8.73
N CYS A 12 -8.60 -1.97 7.92
CA CYS A 12 -9.09 -3.23 7.38
C CYS A 12 -9.05 -3.20 5.85
N GLU A 13 -9.17 -4.38 5.23
CA GLU A 13 -9.39 -4.47 3.80
C GLU A 13 -10.68 -3.73 3.42
N GLY A 14 -10.61 -2.92 2.35
CA GLY A 14 -11.73 -2.12 1.86
C GLY A 14 -11.79 -0.70 2.41
N ASP A 15 -11.07 -0.39 3.50
CA ASP A 15 -10.96 0.98 3.99
C ASP A 15 -10.39 1.88 2.89
N CYS A 16 -10.91 3.11 2.81
CA CYS A 16 -10.56 4.03 1.75
C CYS A 16 -10.55 5.48 2.21
N ILE A 17 -9.75 6.28 1.50
CA ILE A 17 -9.74 7.73 1.56
C ILE A 17 -9.97 8.28 0.15
N ALA A 18 -10.54 9.49 0.06
CA ALA A 18 -10.85 10.10 -1.22
C ALA A 18 -10.37 11.55 -1.32
N CYS A 19 -10.08 11.99 -2.53
CA CYS A 19 -9.84 13.39 -2.83
C CYS A 19 -10.43 13.78 -4.19
N GLU A 20 -10.65 15.08 -4.37
CA GLU A 20 -11.08 15.68 -5.64
C GLU A 20 -9.93 16.54 -6.15
N GLN A 21 -9.46 16.28 -7.37
CA GLN A 21 -8.42 17.09 -8.00
C GLN A 21 -8.67 17.21 -9.51
N ASP A 22 -8.63 18.45 -10.01
CA ASP A 22 -8.86 18.79 -11.42
C ASP A 22 -10.19 18.24 -11.98
N GLY A 23 -11.22 18.12 -11.12
CA GLY A 23 -12.53 17.57 -11.46
C GLY A 23 -12.60 16.04 -11.46
N PHE A 24 -11.48 15.35 -11.20
CA PHE A 24 -11.46 13.91 -10.98
C PHE A 24 -11.65 13.60 -9.49
N ARG A 25 -12.43 12.56 -9.23
CA ARG A 25 -12.50 11.92 -7.92
C ARG A 25 -11.56 10.72 -7.89
N ILE A 26 -10.61 10.74 -6.96
CA ILE A 26 -9.66 9.65 -6.73
C ILE A 26 -10.00 9.00 -5.41
N VAL A 27 -10.05 7.66 -5.40
CA VAL A 27 -10.25 6.87 -4.17
C VAL A 27 -9.07 5.92 -4.03
N ALA A 28 -8.32 6.06 -2.94
CA ALA A 28 -7.30 5.10 -2.55
C ALA A 28 -7.93 4.09 -1.60
N ARG A 29 -7.81 2.80 -1.90
CA ARG A 29 -8.39 1.70 -1.13
C ARG A 29 -7.33 0.69 -0.73
N ILE A 30 -7.46 0.16 0.49
CA ILE A 30 -6.66 -0.95 0.98
C ILE A 30 -7.21 -2.25 0.39
N VAL A 31 -6.34 -3.00 -0.27
CA VAL A 31 -6.64 -4.34 -0.80
C VAL A 31 -5.70 -5.33 -0.15
N ARG A 32 -6.20 -6.45 0.36
CA ARG A 32 -5.32 -7.44 1.00
C ARG A 32 -4.40 -8.07 -0.05
N ASP A 33 -3.11 -8.19 0.27
CA ASP A 33 -2.13 -8.92 -0.54
C ASP A 33 -2.44 -10.42 -0.44
N ASP A 34 -2.49 -11.10 -1.60
CA ASP A 34 -2.86 -12.50 -1.71
C ASP A 34 -1.66 -13.45 -1.78
N SER A 35 -0.41 -12.94 -1.76
CA SER A 35 0.73 -13.84 -1.76
C SER A 35 0.81 -14.64 -0.46
N PRO A 36 1.11 -15.95 -0.55
CA PRO A 36 1.13 -16.87 0.57
C PRO A 36 2.38 -16.70 1.46
N ASP A 37 3.34 -15.88 1.05
CA ASP A 37 4.64 -15.80 1.71
C ASP A 37 4.51 -15.07 3.05
N ALA A 38 4.96 -15.73 4.12
CA ALA A 38 5.01 -15.16 5.46
C ALA A 38 6.10 -14.08 5.57
N PRO A 39 6.05 -13.21 6.59
CA PRO A 39 7.03 -12.12 6.76
C PRO A 39 8.48 -12.61 6.76
N ASP A 40 8.75 -13.73 7.42
CA ASP A 40 10.09 -14.32 7.51
C ASP A 40 10.58 -14.98 6.20
N GLN A 41 9.69 -15.16 5.23
CA GLN A 41 10.02 -15.62 3.88
C GLN A 41 10.25 -14.46 2.91
N ARG A 42 9.60 -13.31 3.15
CA ARG A 42 9.72 -12.10 2.33
C ARG A 42 10.88 -11.19 2.73
N GLN A 43 11.22 -11.16 4.02
CA GLN A 43 12.17 -10.19 4.57
C GLN A 43 13.51 -10.85 4.95
N ASP A 44 14.54 -10.57 4.16
CA ASP A 44 15.90 -10.99 4.47
C ASP A 44 16.34 -10.43 5.82
N GLY A 45 16.77 -11.33 6.71
CA GLY A 45 17.23 -10.97 8.05
C GLY A 45 16.12 -10.71 9.06
N PHE A 46 14.87 -11.08 8.74
CA PHE A 46 13.76 -11.08 9.69
C PHE A 46 14.12 -11.80 11.00
N TRP A 47 14.66 -13.02 10.87
CA TRP A 47 15.16 -13.76 12.02
C TRP A 47 16.56 -13.29 12.40
N PRO A 48 16.80 -12.89 13.66
CA PRO A 48 18.10 -12.46 14.11
C PRO A 48 19.09 -13.63 14.10
N SER A 49 20.37 -13.31 13.94
CA SER A 49 21.43 -14.29 13.84
C SER A 49 22.69 -13.85 14.57
N LEU A 50 23.41 -14.82 15.11
CA LEU A 50 24.76 -14.64 15.66
C LEU A 50 25.86 -14.87 14.64
N TYR A 51 25.51 -15.33 13.44
CA TYR A 51 26.47 -15.66 12.38
C TYR A 51 26.71 -14.44 11.50
N LYS A 52 27.98 -14.02 11.38
CA LYS A 52 28.39 -12.80 10.69
C LYS A 52 27.94 -12.70 9.22
N ASP A 53 27.79 -13.84 8.55
CA ASP A 53 27.47 -13.92 7.12
C ASP A 53 25.96 -14.16 6.90
N ALA A 54 25.18 -14.26 7.97
CA ALA A 54 23.73 -14.39 7.88
C ALA A 54 23.08 -13.00 7.73
N PRO A 55 22.00 -12.87 6.94
CA PRO A 55 21.31 -11.60 6.74
C PRO A 55 20.85 -10.92 8.04
N GLY A 56 20.38 -11.70 9.02
CA GLY A 56 19.93 -11.20 10.32
C GLY A 56 21.04 -10.98 11.35
N PHE A 57 22.31 -10.90 10.93
CA PHE A 57 23.41 -10.77 11.88
C PHE A 57 23.24 -9.52 12.76
N ILE A 58 23.09 -9.74 14.07
CA ILE A 58 22.80 -8.65 15.01
C ILE A 58 23.95 -7.65 15.17
N GLY A 59 25.11 -7.91 14.58
CA GLY A 59 26.31 -7.09 14.65
C GLY A 59 27.22 -7.43 15.83
N PRO A 60 28.50 -7.00 15.79
CA PRO A 60 29.45 -7.21 16.88
C PRO A 60 29.11 -6.39 18.14
N GLY A 61 29.87 -6.59 19.22
CA GLY A 61 29.82 -5.75 20.42
C GLY A 61 29.42 -6.47 21.71
N ASN A 62 29.44 -5.73 22.82
CA ASN A 62 29.10 -6.25 24.13
C ASN A 62 27.62 -6.65 24.22
N ASN A 63 27.31 -7.55 25.16
CA ASN A 63 25.96 -8.02 25.47
C ASN A 63 25.21 -8.61 24.25
N PHE A 64 25.94 -9.17 23.29
CA PHE A 64 25.36 -9.71 22.04
C PHE A 64 24.29 -10.77 22.31
N ARG A 65 24.41 -11.57 23.39
CA ARG A 65 23.40 -12.56 23.78
C ARG A 65 22.09 -11.93 24.22
N GLU A 66 22.15 -10.83 24.98
CA GLU A 66 20.95 -10.10 25.43
C GLU A 66 20.28 -9.40 24.25
N ARG A 67 21.08 -8.77 23.38
CA ARG A 67 20.60 -8.16 22.14
C ARG A 67 19.94 -9.19 21.22
N PHE A 68 20.56 -10.37 21.08
CA PHE A 68 19.98 -11.48 20.33
C PHE A 68 18.64 -11.91 20.93
N ALA A 69 18.59 -12.15 22.24
CA ALA A 69 17.36 -12.58 22.91
C ALA A 69 16.23 -11.55 22.75
N ARG A 70 16.55 -10.26 22.83
CA ARG A 70 15.57 -9.18 22.58
C ARG A 70 15.07 -9.19 21.13
N ALA A 71 15.98 -9.22 20.16
CA ALA A 71 15.60 -9.25 18.74
C ALA A 71 14.80 -10.53 18.40
N GLN A 72 15.13 -11.65 19.03
CA GLN A 72 14.40 -12.92 18.85
C GLN A 72 12.97 -12.78 19.35
N ALA A 73 12.79 -12.25 20.57
CA ALA A 73 11.46 -12.03 21.14
C ALA A 73 10.63 -11.02 20.34
N GLU A 74 11.26 -9.97 19.80
CA GLU A 74 10.61 -9.01 18.91
C GLU A 74 10.13 -9.67 17.60
N ALA A 75 10.99 -10.45 16.92
CA ALA A 75 10.64 -11.17 15.71
C ALA A 75 9.53 -12.22 15.94
N GLU A 76 9.59 -12.96 17.05
CA GLU A 76 8.54 -13.90 17.46
C GLU A 76 7.21 -13.20 17.68
N ALA A 77 7.19 -12.06 18.39
CA ALA A 77 5.98 -11.28 18.62
C ALA A 77 5.36 -10.75 17.31
N ILE A 78 6.20 -10.32 16.36
CA ILE A 78 5.75 -9.88 15.03
C ILE A 78 5.08 -11.03 14.27
N MET A 79 5.68 -12.22 14.28
CA MET A 79 5.11 -13.42 13.63
C MET A 79 3.81 -13.86 14.29
N GLU A 80 3.74 -13.85 15.62
CA GLU A 80 2.52 -14.19 16.35
C GLU A 80 1.38 -13.22 16.01
N ALA A 81 1.66 -11.92 15.93
CA ALA A 81 0.67 -10.92 15.51
C ALA A 81 0.21 -11.15 14.06
N TRP A 82 1.13 -11.52 13.17
CA TRP A 82 0.79 -11.86 11.79
C TRP A 82 -0.12 -13.09 11.71
N TRP A 83 0.19 -14.16 12.45
CA TRP A 83 -0.63 -15.38 12.50
C TRP A 83 -2.03 -15.16 13.07
N ARG A 84 -2.18 -14.20 14.00
CA ARG A 84 -3.51 -13.78 14.50
C ARG A 84 -4.27 -12.90 13.51
N GLY A 85 -3.60 -12.38 12.48
CA GLY A 85 -4.16 -11.44 11.52
C GLY A 85 -4.24 -10.01 12.03
N ASP A 86 -3.49 -9.68 13.09
CA ASP A 86 -3.46 -8.33 13.68
C ASP A 86 -2.84 -7.31 12.71
N TRP A 87 -1.96 -7.78 11.82
CA TRP A 87 -1.35 -7.02 10.74
C TRP A 87 -1.21 -7.89 9.48
N PHE A 88 -1.12 -7.25 8.31
CA PHE A 88 -1.09 -7.95 7.03
C PHE A 88 -0.38 -7.13 5.94
N TYR A 89 0.08 -7.78 4.88
CA TYR A 89 0.50 -7.09 3.67
C TYR A 89 -0.72 -6.68 2.84
N CYS A 90 -0.68 -5.48 2.27
CA CYS A 90 -1.73 -4.94 1.44
C CYS A 90 -1.18 -4.24 0.19
N GLY A 91 -2.08 -3.97 -0.74
CA GLY A 91 -1.91 -2.98 -1.77
C GLY A 91 -2.71 -1.71 -1.47
N ILE A 92 -2.13 -0.57 -1.83
CA ILE A 92 -2.85 0.71 -1.95
C ILE A 92 -3.22 0.86 -3.42
N VAL A 93 -4.50 0.78 -3.72
CA VAL A 93 -5.04 0.82 -5.09
C VAL A 93 -5.83 2.09 -5.28
N LEU A 94 -5.45 2.91 -6.26
CA LEU A 94 -6.15 4.12 -6.64
C LEU A 94 -7.09 3.86 -7.82
N SER A 95 -8.35 4.19 -7.64
CA SER A 95 -9.33 4.33 -8.72
C SER A 95 -9.50 5.80 -9.11
N VAL A 96 -9.93 6.04 -10.34
CA VAL A 96 -10.20 7.39 -10.85
C VAL A 96 -11.55 7.46 -11.56
N SER A 97 -12.33 8.46 -11.20
CA SER A 97 -13.65 8.73 -11.79
C SER A 97 -13.82 10.21 -12.16
N LEU A 98 -14.71 10.47 -13.09
CA LEU A 98 -15.07 11.82 -13.56
C LEU A 98 -16.59 11.89 -13.67
N ASP A 99 -17.21 12.85 -12.98
CA ASP A 99 -18.67 13.06 -12.98
C ASP A 99 -19.47 11.78 -12.65
N GLY A 100 -19.03 11.03 -11.63
CA GLY A 100 -19.63 9.77 -11.20
C GLY A 100 -19.37 8.57 -12.11
N VAL A 101 -18.66 8.76 -13.24
CA VAL A 101 -18.27 7.67 -14.14
C VAL A 101 -16.87 7.19 -13.77
N ILE A 102 -16.75 5.91 -13.40
CA ILE A 102 -15.46 5.27 -13.16
C ILE A 102 -14.73 5.14 -14.49
N LEU A 103 -13.58 5.80 -14.59
CA LEU A 103 -12.72 5.76 -15.78
C LEU A 103 -11.76 4.57 -15.71
N ASP A 104 -11.24 4.30 -14.51
CA ASP A 104 -10.42 3.12 -14.21
C ASP A 104 -10.55 2.76 -12.72
N GLU A 105 -10.92 1.51 -12.44
CA GLU A 105 -11.07 0.97 -11.08
C GLU A 105 -9.70 0.68 -10.43
N HIS A 106 -8.66 0.45 -11.25
CA HIS A 106 -7.32 0.08 -10.82
C HIS A 106 -6.29 0.91 -11.58
N ALA A 107 -6.43 2.24 -11.53
CA ALA A 107 -5.59 3.17 -12.29
C ALA A 107 -4.10 2.96 -11.97
N ILE A 108 -3.76 2.87 -10.68
CA ILE A 108 -2.40 2.57 -10.23
C ILE A 108 -2.42 1.93 -8.84
N SER A 109 -1.40 1.14 -8.52
CA SER A 109 -1.29 0.48 -7.22
C SER A 109 0.15 0.25 -6.78
N LEU A 110 0.38 0.28 -5.47
CA LEU A 110 1.59 -0.22 -4.81
C LEU A 110 1.21 -1.42 -3.94
N TRP A 111 2.00 -2.51 -3.97
CA TRP A 111 1.74 -3.77 -3.26
C TRP A 111 2.90 -4.16 -2.33
N GLY A 112 2.64 -5.10 -1.42
CA GLY A 112 3.62 -5.55 -0.44
C GLY A 112 3.85 -4.56 0.70
N VAL A 113 2.87 -3.69 0.96
CA VAL A 113 2.92 -2.68 2.03
C VAL A 113 2.38 -3.25 3.33
N GLU A 114 3.01 -2.99 4.46
CA GLU A 114 2.52 -3.45 5.76
C GLU A 114 1.37 -2.56 6.28
N ALA A 115 0.23 -3.17 6.59
CA ALA A 115 -0.88 -2.55 7.30
C ALA A 115 -0.97 -3.08 8.74
N ASN A 116 -1.12 -2.16 9.70
CA ASN A 116 -1.18 -2.39 11.15
C ASN A 116 0.07 -3.02 11.75
N TYR A 117 1.23 -2.85 11.10
CA TYR A 117 2.48 -3.42 11.59
C TYR A 117 2.72 -3.04 13.06
N PRO A 118 3.20 -3.95 13.93
CA PRO A 118 3.36 -3.65 15.35
C PRO A 118 4.15 -2.35 15.61
N GLY A 119 3.52 -1.42 16.31
CA GLY A 119 4.11 -0.10 16.64
C GLY A 119 4.00 0.96 15.54
N SER A 120 3.36 0.64 14.39
CA SER A 120 3.02 1.60 13.34
C SER A 120 1.70 2.32 13.64
N ASP A 121 1.55 3.53 13.10
CA ASP A 121 0.31 4.30 13.08
C ASP A 121 -0.32 4.34 11.67
N ASN A 122 0.21 3.55 10.72
CA ASN A 122 -0.19 3.48 9.32
C ASN A 122 -0.09 4.80 8.52
N ALA A 123 0.60 5.83 9.03
CA ALA A 123 0.73 7.10 8.32
C ALA A 123 1.30 6.94 6.90
N HIS A 124 2.24 5.99 6.73
CA HIS A 124 2.88 5.66 5.45
C HIS A 124 1.90 5.18 4.38
N LEU A 125 0.73 4.62 4.75
CA LEU A 125 -0.30 4.22 3.77
C LEU A 125 -0.85 5.45 3.04
N THR A 126 -0.99 6.58 3.75
CA THR A 126 -1.42 7.84 3.13
C THR A 126 -0.30 8.44 2.31
N ASP A 127 0.94 8.40 2.80
CA ASP A 127 2.11 8.89 2.05
C ASP A 127 2.26 8.15 0.70
N PHE A 128 2.07 6.83 0.68
CA PHE A 128 2.06 6.06 -0.56
C PHE A 128 0.88 6.41 -1.48
N ALA A 129 -0.31 6.67 -0.93
CA ALA A 129 -1.44 7.14 -1.75
C ALA A 129 -1.13 8.51 -2.38
N ASP A 130 -0.52 9.42 -1.64
CA ASP A 130 -0.08 10.74 -2.11
C ASP A 130 0.98 10.64 -3.21
N ASP A 131 1.95 9.75 -3.06
CA ASP A 131 2.99 9.50 -4.06
C ASP A 131 2.41 8.99 -5.39
N LEU A 132 1.35 8.17 -5.34
CA LEU A 132 0.68 7.60 -6.52
C LEU A 132 -0.31 8.56 -7.19
N LEU A 133 -0.78 9.58 -6.49
CA LEU A 133 -1.87 10.46 -6.93
C LEU A 133 -1.60 11.18 -8.28
N PRO A 134 -0.40 11.73 -8.57
CA PRO A 134 -0.14 12.39 -9.85
C PRO A 134 -0.31 11.45 -11.05
N ASP A 135 0.09 10.19 -10.91
CA ASP A 135 -0.01 9.19 -11.96
C ASP A 135 -1.47 8.73 -12.15
N ALA A 136 -2.23 8.56 -11.08
CA ALA A 136 -3.67 8.27 -11.15
C ALA A 136 -4.44 9.35 -11.94
N ILE A 137 -4.13 10.63 -11.68
CA ILE A 137 -4.72 11.76 -12.42
C ILE A 137 -4.29 11.72 -13.90
N ALA A 138 -3.02 11.45 -14.19
CA ALA A 138 -2.54 11.36 -15.56
C ALA A 138 -3.25 10.24 -16.34
N ILE A 139 -3.52 9.10 -15.69
CA ILE A 139 -4.28 7.99 -16.25
C ILE A 139 -5.74 8.38 -16.49
N GLY A 140 -6.40 9.00 -15.50
CA GLY A 140 -7.76 9.51 -15.65
C GLY A 140 -7.91 10.51 -16.81
N ARG A 141 -6.97 11.44 -16.95
CA ARG A 141 -6.94 12.39 -18.09
C ARG A 141 -6.85 11.69 -19.44
N ARG A 142 -5.97 10.68 -19.58
CA ARG A 142 -5.85 9.90 -20.82
C ARG A 142 -7.13 9.13 -21.13
N ALA A 143 -7.74 8.52 -20.11
CA ALA A 143 -9.00 7.79 -20.26
C ALA A 143 -10.14 8.72 -20.72
N ALA A 144 -10.30 9.88 -20.07
CA ALA A 144 -11.29 10.88 -20.46
C ALA A 144 -11.08 11.39 -21.89
N GLN A 145 -9.83 11.71 -22.28
CA GLN A 145 -9.51 12.13 -23.64
C GLN A 145 -9.89 11.07 -24.68
N ARG A 146 -9.63 9.79 -24.39
CA ARG A 146 -10.01 8.66 -25.26
C ARG A 146 -11.53 8.56 -25.42
N LEU A 147 -12.28 8.70 -24.33
CA LEU A 147 -13.74 8.67 -24.34
C LEU A 147 -14.31 9.83 -25.15
N CYS A 148 -13.87 11.07 -24.90
CA CYS A 148 -14.30 12.23 -25.67
C CYS A 148 -14.05 12.05 -27.18
N ALA A 149 -12.85 11.63 -27.57
CA ALA A 149 -12.51 11.40 -28.98
C ALA A 149 -13.38 10.30 -29.63
N THR A 150 -13.81 9.30 -28.86
CA THR A 150 -14.68 8.23 -29.34
C THR A 150 -16.10 8.74 -29.51
N LEU A 151 -16.63 9.47 -28.52
CA LEU A 151 -17.98 10.05 -28.56
C LEU A 151 -18.14 11.03 -29.73
N SER A 152 -17.19 11.94 -29.92
CA SER A 152 -17.23 12.88 -31.05
C SER A 152 -17.23 12.18 -32.41
N LYS A 153 -16.53 11.04 -32.55
CA LYS A 153 -16.56 10.23 -33.77
C LYS A 153 -17.89 9.51 -33.96
N LEU A 154 -18.57 9.11 -32.88
CA LEU A 154 -19.88 8.48 -32.95
C LEU A 154 -20.95 9.49 -33.36
N GLU A 155 -20.94 10.68 -32.77
CA GLU A 155 -21.86 11.78 -33.14
C GLU A 155 -21.72 12.15 -34.61
N ALA A 156 -20.48 12.27 -35.11
CA ALA A 156 -20.21 12.57 -36.52
C ALA A 156 -20.67 11.48 -37.51
N ARG A 157 -21.06 10.28 -37.04
CA ARG A 157 -21.62 9.21 -37.89
C ARG A 157 -23.14 9.22 -37.93
N ILE A 158 -23.78 9.95 -37.02
CA ILE A 158 -25.23 10.02 -36.89
C ILE A 158 -25.78 11.25 -37.65
N CYS A 159 -24.93 12.24 -37.92
CA CYS A 159 -25.19 13.39 -38.81
C CYS A 159 -24.76 13.09 -40.25
#